data_AF-A0A9D1N9L2-F1
#
_entry.id   AF-A0A9D1N9L2-F1
#
_cell.length_a   1.000
_cell.length_b   1.000
_cell.length_c   1.000
_cell.angle_alpha   90.00
_cell.angle_beta   90.00
_cell.angle_gamma   90.00
#
_symmetry.space_group_name_H-M   'P 1'
#
loop_
_entity.id
_entity.type
_entity.pdbx_description
1 polymer ?
#
loop_
_entity_poly.entity_id
_entity_poly.type
_entity_poly.pdbx_seq_one_letter_code
_entity_poly.pdbx_strand_id
1 'polypeptide(L)'
;MDEKDAVRKILGIEREMARRRAEPLACYNRGRVHVKQMQFHRCPLKNRWVFGGNRSGKTECGAVETVWLALGEHPFKPNRPDVQGWVVSVSRQVQRDVAQEKVLRYLPRRRIEDIVMVSGRKGAPESGMIDHITVRNAFGGLSRIGFKSCDQGREKFQGASLDFVWFDEEPPEDIYDECRMRVFDRGGYIYGTMTPLKGFTWVYDEIELNSGGDPEVWCEHMEWLDNPFLGEAETLHMLAVTSEDEQQSRRFGRFFQGEGPVYPEFDPERHVIDPFRIPEEWQAAASIDPGFVNPTSCHFYAVDYDGRIFVAGEHYESGRNIDHHAERILALADSLGWKRDGSGRLRALIDSAAGQRTLASEKSVAELFYERGIAVNTRVNKDLYSGIQRVKSLFAQDPPRIFIFRSCVNLIRELKAYRWGGGDRPRKSEDHALDELRYFVMSRQPPSSPAPPLKTAVQRDRERLERAAARERPWMKKF
;
A
#
# COMPACT_ATOMS: atom_id res chain seq x y z
N MET A 1 40.12 -20.16 46.05
CA MET A 1 39.71 -19.55 44.77
C MET A 1 40.90 -18.71 44.32
N ASP A 2 41.54 -19.07 43.20
CA ASP A 2 42.72 -18.37 42.68
C ASP A 2 42.33 -16.93 42.30
N GLU A 3 43.18 -15.95 42.64
CA GLU A 3 42.99 -14.53 42.34
C GLU A 3 42.80 -14.30 40.82
N LYS A 4 43.48 -15.11 39.99
CA LYS A 4 43.30 -15.08 38.53
C LYS A 4 41.93 -15.56 38.07
N ASP A 5 41.32 -16.53 38.76
CA ASP A 5 39.97 -17.01 38.45
C ASP A 5 38.90 -16.00 38.87
N ALA A 6 39.11 -15.31 40.00
CA ALA A 6 38.24 -14.21 40.42
C ALA A 6 38.25 -13.06 39.41
N VAL A 7 39.43 -12.64 38.95
CA VAL A 7 39.57 -11.59 37.93
C VAL A 7 38.92 -11.99 36.60
N ARG A 8 39.09 -13.23 36.14
CA ARG A 8 38.42 -13.72 34.91
C ARG A 8 36.89 -13.71 35.03
N LYS A 9 36.35 -14.10 36.20
CA LYS A 9 34.90 -14.05 36.45
C LYS A 9 34.37 -12.61 36.44
N ILE A 10 35.07 -11.69 37.09
CA ILE A 10 34.71 -10.27 37.10
C ILE A 10 34.69 -9.70 35.67
N LEU A 11 35.77 -9.92 34.90
CA LEU A 11 35.83 -9.50 33.49
C LEU A 11 34.72 -10.11 32.64
N GLY A 12 34.34 -11.37 32.91
CA GLY A 12 33.20 -12.02 32.25
C GLY A 12 31.87 -11.34 32.57
N ILE A 13 31.62 -11.01 33.83
CA ILE A 13 30.43 -10.28 34.29
C ILE A 13 30.39 -8.87 33.67
N GLU A 14 31.51 -8.15 33.69
CA GLU A 14 31.61 -6.80 33.10
C GLU A 14 31.31 -6.81 31.60
N ARG A 15 31.87 -7.77 30.85
CA ARG A 15 31.56 -7.93 29.42
C ARG A 15 30.09 -8.23 29.19
N GLU A 16 29.49 -9.08 30.01
CA GLU A 16 28.06 -9.42 29.91
C GLU A 16 27.18 -8.21 30.24
N MET A 17 27.52 -7.44 31.27
CA MET A 17 26.83 -6.19 31.62
C MET A 17 26.95 -5.15 30.51
N ALA A 18 28.14 -5.00 29.92
CA ALA A 18 28.37 -4.11 28.79
C ALA A 18 27.54 -4.53 27.57
N ARG A 19 27.52 -5.84 27.24
CA ARG A 19 26.69 -6.39 26.17
C ARG A 19 25.20 -6.09 26.38
N ARG A 20 24.69 -6.30 27.60
CA ARG A 20 23.28 -6.01 27.94
C ARG A 20 22.95 -4.52 27.86
N ARG A 21 23.86 -3.65 28.28
CA ARG A 21 23.69 -2.18 28.15
C ARG A 21 23.69 -1.71 26.70
N ALA A 22 24.25 -2.50 25.79
CA ALA A 22 24.28 -2.26 24.35
C ALA A 22 23.15 -2.99 23.59
N GLU A 23 22.29 -3.76 24.25
CA GLU A 23 21.12 -4.38 23.61
C GLU A 23 20.19 -3.27 23.06
N PRO A 24 19.61 -3.44 21.85
CA PRO A 24 18.80 -2.38 21.21
C PRO A 24 17.68 -1.83 22.09
N LEU A 25 17.00 -2.70 22.86
CA LEU A 25 15.95 -2.30 23.79
C LEU A 25 16.47 -1.41 24.93
N ALA A 26 17.69 -1.67 25.43
CA ALA A 26 18.32 -0.86 26.49
C ALA A 26 18.82 0.51 25.98
N CYS A 27 19.07 0.62 24.67
CA CYS A 27 19.46 1.87 24.03
C CYS A 27 18.27 2.69 23.50
N TYR A 28 17.07 2.10 23.45
CA TYR A 28 15.88 2.75 22.92
C TYR A 28 15.54 4.03 23.70
N ASN A 29 15.47 5.16 22.98
CA ASN A 29 15.16 6.48 23.53
C ASN A 29 16.03 6.91 24.75
N ARG A 30 17.30 6.47 24.81
CA ARG A 30 18.22 6.83 25.90
C ARG A 30 19.08 8.07 25.63
N GLY A 31 19.55 8.24 24.39
CA GLY A 31 20.42 9.36 23.99
C GLY A 31 19.66 10.43 23.21
N ARG A 32 19.17 10.07 22.02
CA ARG A 32 18.17 10.85 21.28
C ARG A 32 16.80 10.30 21.65
N VAL A 33 15.85 11.18 21.92
CA VAL A 33 14.52 10.82 22.44
C VAL A 33 13.45 11.27 21.47
N HIS A 34 12.66 10.32 21.00
CA HIS A 34 11.44 10.60 20.24
C HIS A 34 10.28 10.85 21.21
N VAL A 35 9.86 12.10 21.34
CA VAL A 35 8.91 12.53 22.38
C VAL A 35 7.57 11.81 22.26
N LYS A 36 7.01 11.73 21.06
CA LYS A 36 5.71 11.07 20.81
C LYS A 36 5.72 9.56 21.05
N GLN A 37 6.84 8.86 20.76
CA GLN A 37 6.98 7.46 21.14
C GLN A 37 6.91 7.31 22.66
N MET A 38 7.57 8.20 23.41
CA MET A 38 7.51 8.19 24.87
C MET A 38 6.13 8.54 25.43
N GLN A 39 5.37 9.42 24.77
CA GLN A 39 3.97 9.70 25.13
C GLN A 39 3.10 8.44 24.95
N PHE A 40 3.22 7.74 23.82
CA PHE A 40 2.54 6.47 23.59
C PHE A 40 2.85 5.42 24.67
N HIS A 41 4.12 5.26 25.05
CA HIS A 41 4.54 4.32 26.08
C HIS A 41 4.09 4.73 27.50
N ARG A 42 3.93 6.02 27.78
CA ARG A 42 3.46 6.53 29.07
C ARG A 42 1.94 6.56 29.19
N CYS A 43 1.23 6.64 28.07
CA CYS A 43 -0.22 6.66 28.06
C CYS A 43 -0.76 5.38 28.75
N PRO A 44 -1.57 5.52 29.82
CA PRO A 44 -2.08 4.38 30.59
C PRO A 44 -3.29 3.70 29.93
N LEU A 45 -3.94 4.39 28.97
CA LEU A 45 -5.18 3.93 28.35
C LEU A 45 -4.96 2.64 27.54
N LYS A 46 -6.00 1.82 27.46
CA LYS A 46 -5.86 0.47 26.91
C LYS A 46 -5.89 0.41 25.39
N ASN A 47 -6.54 1.33 24.71
CA ASN A 47 -6.68 1.35 23.26
C ASN A 47 -5.92 2.55 22.67
N ARG A 48 -4.72 2.31 22.14
CA ARG A 48 -3.77 3.38 21.79
C ARG A 48 -3.31 3.31 20.35
N TRP A 49 -3.49 4.36 19.58
CA TRP A 49 -3.10 4.39 18.17
C TRP A 49 -2.08 5.47 17.87
N VAL A 50 -1.15 5.16 16.98
CA VAL A 50 -0.15 6.08 16.47
C VAL A 50 -0.30 6.15 14.96
N PHE A 51 -0.62 7.34 14.48
CA PHE A 51 -0.75 7.64 13.06
C PHE A 51 0.51 8.36 12.58
N GLY A 52 1.06 7.97 11.44
CA GLY A 52 2.23 8.67 10.91
C GLY A 52 2.77 8.07 9.63
N GLY A 53 3.59 8.83 8.91
CA GLY A 53 4.19 8.37 7.65
C GLY A 53 5.17 7.21 7.78
N ASN A 54 5.71 6.80 6.63
CA ASN A 54 6.87 5.92 6.59
C ASN A 54 8.05 6.61 7.27
N ARG A 55 8.85 5.88 8.04
CA ARG A 55 10.02 6.42 8.77
C ARG A 55 9.70 7.47 9.85
N SER A 56 8.44 7.68 10.25
CA SER A 56 8.12 8.49 11.44
C SER A 56 8.57 7.83 12.75
N GLY A 57 8.81 6.51 12.76
CA GLY A 57 9.15 5.76 13.96
C GLY A 57 7.95 5.05 14.61
N LYS A 58 6.75 5.13 14.04
CA LYS A 58 5.54 4.47 14.56
C LYS A 58 5.70 2.96 14.81
N THR A 59 6.21 2.20 13.85
CA THR A 59 6.38 0.75 13.99
C THR A 59 7.43 0.39 15.05
N GLU A 60 8.44 1.24 15.26
CA GLU A 60 9.47 1.00 16.28
C GLU A 60 8.85 1.02 17.69
N CYS A 61 7.92 1.95 17.99
CA CYS A 61 7.28 1.97 19.30
C CYS A 61 6.29 0.82 19.50
N GLY A 62 5.58 0.39 18.46
CA GLY A 62 4.74 -0.82 18.55
C GLY A 62 5.54 -2.08 18.89
N ALA A 63 6.69 -2.27 18.26
CA ALA A 63 7.58 -3.39 18.53
C ALA A 63 8.19 -3.34 19.94
N VAL A 64 8.61 -2.16 20.39
CA VAL A 64 9.16 -1.99 21.74
C VAL A 64 8.11 -2.21 22.82
N GLU A 65 6.88 -1.69 22.65
CA GLU A 65 5.77 -1.94 23.58
C GLU A 65 5.50 -3.46 23.69
N THR A 66 5.44 -4.15 22.54
CA THR A 66 5.29 -5.61 22.48
C THR A 66 6.37 -6.33 23.28
N VAL A 67 7.64 -5.97 23.07
CA VAL A 67 8.78 -6.63 23.73
C VAL A 67 8.81 -6.33 25.22
N TRP A 68 8.55 -5.09 25.65
CA TRP A 68 8.47 -4.74 27.07
C TRP A 68 7.34 -5.46 27.80
N LEU A 69 6.15 -5.54 27.17
CA LEU A 69 5.02 -6.30 27.70
C LEU A 69 5.40 -7.78 27.82
N ALA A 70 5.90 -8.41 26.76
CA ALA A 70 6.30 -9.81 26.80
C ALA A 70 7.42 -10.12 27.81
N LEU A 71 8.39 -9.23 28.00
CA LEU A 71 9.49 -9.43 28.94
C LEU A 71 9.12 -9.23 30.41
N GLY A 72 7.97 -8.63 30.73
CA GLY A 72 7.64 -8.28 32.12
C GLY A 72 8.31 -6.99 32.60
N GLU A 73 8.90 -6.19 31.71
CA GLU A 73 9.87 -5.13 32.05
C GLU A 73 9.42 -3.74 31.55
N HIS A 74 8.11 -3.54 31.40
CA HIS A 74 7.58 -2.29 30.88
C HIS A 74 7.83 -1.12 31.86
N PRO A 75 8.51 -0.04 31.44
CA PRO A 75 8.98 1.00 32.36
C PRO A 75 7.86 1.87 32.96
N PHE A 76 6.70 1.93 32.29
CA PHE A 76 5.59 2.81 32.69
C PHE A 76 4.29 2.08 33.02
N LYS A 77 4.23 0.76 32.88
CA LYS A 77 2.97 0.00 32.98
C LYS A 77 3.16 -1.23 33.84
N PRO A 78 2.15 -1.61 34.64
CA PRO A 78 2.17 -2.88 35.35
C PRO A 78 2.18 -4.04 34.34
N ASN A 79 2.77 -5.16 34.74
CA ASN A 79 2.94 -6.30 33.85
C ASN A 79 2.62 -7.63 34.58
N ARG A 80 2.54 -8.72 33.81
CA ARG A 80 2.06 -10.03 34.26
C ARG A 80 3.09 -11.14 34.02
N PRO A 81 3.02 -12.25 34.79
CA PRO A 81 3.97 -13.35 34.67
C PRO A 81 3.74 -14.28 33.48
N ASP A 82 2.60 -14.23 32.76
CA ASP A 82 2.30 -15.12 31.63
C ASP A 82 1.57 -14.38 30.50
N VAL A 83 2.21 -13.32 30.00
CA VAL A 83 1.62 -12.45 28.97
C VAL A 83 1.44 -13.21 27.67
N GLN A 84 0.22 -13.21 27.13
CA GLN A 84 -0.06 -13.67 25.77
C GLN A 84 -0.48 -12.51 24.89
N GLY A 85 0.18 -12.30 23.76
CA GLY A 85 -0.24 -11.26 22.85
C GLY A 85 0.02 -11.57 21.39
N TRP A 86 -0.68 -10.84 20.53
CA TRP A 86 -0.56 -10.96 19.08
C TRP A 86 0.03 -9.70 18.47
N VAL A 87 0.88 -9.90 17.48
CA VAL A 87 1.31 -8.90 16.52
C VAL A 87 0.62 -9.24 15.20
N VAL A 88 -0.10 -8.28 14.66
CA VAL A 88 -1.01 -8.45 13.53
C VAL A 88 -0.61 -7.49 12.43
N SER A 89 -0.36 -8.00 11.23
CA SER A 89 -0.16 -7.18 10.03
C SER A 89 -1.16 -7.53 8.93
N VAL A 90 -1.29 -6.68 7.92
CA VAL A 90 -2.23 -6.88 6.80
C VAL A 90 -1.96 -8.15 5.99
N SER A 91 -0.69 -8.54 5.82
CA SER A 91 -0.28 -9.75 5.09
C SER A 91 0.92 -10.42 5.74
N ARG A 92 1.13 -11.71 5.44
CA ARG A 92 2.30 -12.46 5.96
C ARG A 92 3.64 -11.86 5.55
N GLN A 93 3.71 -11.29 4.34
CA GLN A 93 4.95 -10.71 3.84
C GLN A 93 5.29 -9.42 4.59
N VAL A 94 4.31 -8.53 4.77
CA VAL A 94 4.48 -7.31 5.58
C VAL A 94 4.81 -7.68 7.04
N GLN A 95 4.13 -8.70 7.59
CA GLN A 95 4.41 -9.21 8.93
C GLN A 95 5.88 -9.60 9.10
N ARG A 96 6.46 -10.34 8.15
CA ARG A 96 7.87 -10.77 8.20
C ARG A 96 8.82 -9.59 8.02
N ASP A 97 8.60 -8.80 6.98
CA ASP A 97 9.53 -7.77 6.50
C ASP A 97 9.50 -6.49 7.35
N VAL A 98 8.50 -6.33 8.23
CA VAL A 98 8.32 -5.12 9.03
C VAL A 98 8.20 -5.47 10.52
N ALA A 99 7.01 -5.86 10.99
CA ALA A 99 6.77 -6.03 12.43
C ALA A 99 7.60 -7.16 13.07
N GLN A 100 7.74 -8.32 12.43
CA GLN A 100 8.56 -9.44 12.93
C GLN A 100 10.04 -9.05 13.02
N GLU A 101 10.58 -8.40 11.98
CA GLU A 101 11.96 -7.91 11.98
C GLU A 101 12.21 -6.96 13.17
N LYS A 102 11.29 -6.01 13.41
CA LYS A 102 11.41 -5.06 14.53
C LYS A 102 11.30 -5.74 15.89
N VAL A 103 10.37 -6.67 16.06
CA VAL A 103 10.28 -7.45 17.32
C VAL A 103 11.58 -8.22 17.57
N LEU A 104 12.12 -8.92 16.58
CA LEU A 104 13.38 -9.66 16.72
C LEU A 104 14.58 -8.75 17.00
N ARG A 105 14.59 -7.53 16.43
CA ARG A 105 15.63 -6.53 16.70
C ARG A 105 15.68 -6.13 18.18
N TYR A 106 14.52 -5.91 18.79
CA TYR A 106 14.44 -5.45 20.18
C TYR A 106 14.42 -6.59 21.20
N LEU A 107 13.93 -7.77 20.83
CA LEU A 107 13.86 -8.93 21.71
C LEU A 107 15.25 -9.53 21.95
N PRO A 108 15.79 -9.51 23.20
CA PRO A 108 17.09 -10.08 23.46
C PRO A 108 17.08 -11.59 23.23
N ARG A 109 17.93 -12.09 22.32
CA ARG A 109 17.99 -13.52 21.94
C ARG A 109 18.12 -14.47 23.14
N ARG A 110 18.82 -14.05 24.20
CA ARG A 110 18.98 -14.82 25.45
C ARG A 110 17.67 -15.07 26.22
N ARG A 111 16.61 -14.32 25.91
CA ARG A 111 15.29 -14.42 26.57
C ARG A 111 14.32 -15.29 25.78
N ILE A 112 14.70 -15.69 24.56
CA ILE A 112 13.90 -16.56 23.71
C ILE A 112 14.12 -18.00 24.16
N GLU A 113 13.06 -18.63 24.64
CA GLU A 113 13.06 -20.05 25.02
C GLU A 113 12.75 -20.93 23.80
N ASP A 114 11.79 -20.49 22.98
CA ASP A 114 11.39 -21.21 21.79
C ASP A 114 10.90 -20.29 20.67
N ILE A 115 11.03 -20.76 19.44
CA ILE A 115 10.46 -20.14 18.24
C ILE A 115 9.83 -21.26 17.41
N VAL A 116 8.52 -21.13 17.17
CA VAL A 116 7.80 -22.01 16.26
C VAL A 116 7.66 -21.31 14.94
N MET A 117 8.15 -21.95 13.89
CA MET A 117 8.11 -21.44 12.52
C MET A 117 6.87 -21.96 11.79
N VAL A 118 6.19 -21.10 11.03
CA VAL A 118 5.28 -21.55 9.97
C VAL A 118 6.09 -22.04 8.77
N SER A 119 7.17 -21.33 8.43
CA SER A 119 8.09 -21.71 7.35
C SER A 119 9.48 -21.12 7.59
N GLY A 120 10.51 -21.74 7.02
CA GLY A 120 11.91 -21.36 7.23
C GLY A 120 12.58 -22.14 8.37
N ARG A 121 13.74 -21.67 8.82
CA ARG A 121 14.57 -22.37 9.81
C ARG A 121 14.61 -21.61 11.13
N LYS A 122 14.45 -22.34 12.24
CA LYS A 122 14.51 -21.78 13.60
C LYS A 122 15.82 -21.03 13.92
N GLY A 123 16.95 -21.47 13.32
CA GLY A 123 18.25 -20.81 13.50
C GLY A 123 18.44 -19.50 12.72
N ALA A 124 17.53 -19.19 11.79
CA ALA A 124 17.52 -17.97 10.99
C ALA A 124 16.08 -17.39 10.91
N PRO A 125 15.48 -17.05 12.07
CA PRO A 125 14.07 -16.70 12.16
C PRO A 125 13.70 -15.45 11.35
N GLU A 126 14.66 -14.55 11.12
CA GLU A 126 14.49 -13.33 10.31
C GLU A 126 14.12 -13.64 8.85
N SER A 127 14.59 -14.78 8.33
CA SER A 127 14.35 -15.18 6.93
C SER A 127 13.05 -15.97 6.72
N GLY A 128 12.44 -16.44 7.82
CA GLY A 128 11.25 -17.29 7.80
C GLY A 128 10.00 -16.58 8.31
N MET A 129 8.88 -17.28 8.25
CA MET A 129 7.64 -16.84 8.88
C MET A 129 7.50 -17.51 10.24
N ILE A 130 7.42 -16.71 11.30
CA ILE A 130 7.24 -17.20 12.67
C ILE A 130 5.75 -17.32 12.96
N ASP A 131 5.34 -18.40 13.62
CA ASP A 131 4.00 -18.53 14.20
C ASP A 131 3.96 -17.82 15.56
N HIS A 132 4.88 -18.18 16.45
CA HIS A 132 5.05 -17.52 17.72
C HIS A 132 6.45 -17.66 18.30
N ILE A 133 6.76 -16.78 19.25
CA ILE A 133 7.97 -16.80 20.08
C ILE A 133 7.55 -16.97 21.54
N THR A 134 8.21 -17.89 22.24
CA THR A 134 8.08 -18.07 23.68
C THR A 134 9.26 -17.38 24.37
N VAL A 135 8.96 -16.52 25.33
CA VAL A 135 9.91 -15.61 25.97
C VAL A 135 9.88 -15.80 27.48
N ARG A 136 11.05 -15.97 28.11
CA ARG A 136 11.18 -15.96 29.57
C ARG A 136 11.10 -14.53 30.10
N ASN A 137 10.09 -14.23 30.91
CA ASN A 137 9.90 -12.90 31.46
C ASN A 137 10.60 -12.71 32.82
N ALA A 138 10.59 -11.47 33.32
CA ALA A 138 11.24 -11.07 34.57
C ALA A 138 10.63 -11.71 35.83
N PHE A 139 9.39 -12.20 35.74
CA PHE A 139 8.72 -12.90 36.83
C PHE A 139 9.07 -14.39 36.89
N GLY A 140 9.86 -14.89 35.92
CA GLY A 140 10.27 -16.29 35.82
C GLY A 140 9.31 -17.18 35.01
N GLY A 141 8.15 -16.65 34.62
CA GLY A 141 7.17 -17.33 33.76
C GLY A 141 7.50 -17.23 32.26
N LEU A 142 6.58 -17.73 31.43
CA LEU A 142 6.73 -17.79 29.98
C LEU A 142 5.63 -16.96 29.30
N SER A 143 6.06 -15.89 28.63
CA SER A 143 5.19 -15.08 27.78
C SER A 143 5.22 -15.60 26.33
N ARG A 144 4.16 -15.33 25.57
CA ARG A 144 4.05 -15.72 24.15
C ARG A 144 3.70 -14.53 23.26
N ILE A 145 4.50 -14.33 22.22
CA ILE A 145 4.24 -13.36 21.14
C ILE A 145 3.83 -14.16 19.91
N GLY A 146 2.56 -14.12 19.53
CA GLY A 146 2.06 -14.72 18.29
C GLY A 146 2.08 -13.73 17.14
N PHE A 147 2.36 -14.20 15.93
CA PHE A 147 2.30 -13.40 14.71
C PHE A 147 1.11 -13.86 13.87
N LYS A 148 0.26 -12.91 13.46
CA LYS A 148 -0.92 -13.17 12.65
C LYS A 148 -0.99 -12.21 11.48
N SER A 149 -1.69 -12.63 10.43
CA SER A 149 -1.94 -11.75 9.29
C SER A 149 -3.41 -11.75 8.91
N CYS A 150 -3.92 -10.58 8.54
CA CYS A 150 -5.33 -10.41 8.18
C CYS A 150 -5.74 -11.28 6.98
N ASP A 151 -4.81 -11.54 6.05
CA ASP A 151 -4.98 -12.45 4.90
C ASP A 151 -5.28 -13.93 5.30
N GLN A 152 -5.15 -14.30 6.57
CA GLN A 152 -5.50 -15.62 7.08
C GLN A 152 -7.00 -15.83 7.30
N GLY A 153 -7.79 -14.77 7.21
CA GLY A 153 -9.22 -14.76 7.49
C GLY A 153 -9.55 -14.54 8.97
N ARG A 154 -10.73 -13.95 9.21
CA ARG A 154 -11.23 -13.61 10.55
C ARG A 154 -11.29 -14.81 11.49
N GLU A 155 -11.56 -16.01 10.98
CA GLU A 155 -11.66 -17.24 11.75
C GLU A 155 -10.36 -17.57 12.49
N LYS A 156 -9.20 -17.16 11.97
CA LYS A 156 -7.90 -17.36 12.64
C LYS A 156 -7.67 -16.43 13.82
N PHE A 157 -8.51 -15.43 13.99
CA PHE A 157 -8.53 -14.58 15.17
C PHE A 157 -9.51 -15.12 16.22
N GLN A 158 -10.26 -16.19 15.93
CA GLN A 158 -11.17 -16.84 16.88
C GLN A 158 -10.42 -17.62 17.98
N GLY A 159 -10.90 -17.56 19.23
CA GLY A 159 -10.50 -18.49 20.30
C GLY A 159 -9.13 -18.27 20.95
N ALA A 160 -8.96 -17.19 21.71
CA ALA A 160 -7.85 -16.97 22.66
C ALA A 160 -8.23 -15.88 23.67
N SER A 161 -7.55 -15.84 24.83
CA SER A 161 -7.60 -14.67 25.73
C SER A 161 -6.23 -14.00 25.72
N LEU A 162 -6.19 -12.69 25.46
CA LEU A 162 -4.94 -11.97 25.17
C LEU A 162 -4.72 -10.84 26.18
N ASP A 163 -3.48 -10.65 26.58
CA ASP A 163 -3.03 -9.53 27.39
C ASP A 163 -2.65 -8.32 26.52
N PHE A 164 -2.34 -8.54 25.23
CA PHE A 164 -2.27 -7.45 24.25
C PHE A 164 -2.50 -7.87 22.80
N VAL A 165 -2.86 -6.91 21.95
CA VAL A 165 -2.81 -7.00 20.49
C VAL A 165 -2.18 -5.74 19.92
N TRP A 166 -1.17 -5.92 19.06
CA TRP A 166 -0.57 -4.87 18.25
C TRP A 166 -0.99 -5.03 16.79
N PHE A 167 -1.56 -3.97 16.19
CA PHE A 167 -1.79 -3.86 14.76
C PHE A 167 -0.70 -3.01 14.09
N ASP A 168 0.10 -3.60 13.20
CA ASP A 168 1.02 -2.88 12.31
C ASP A 168 0.35 -2.74 10.94
N GLU A 169 -0.04 -1.51 10.61
CA GLU A 169 -1.01 -1.10 9.60
C GLU A 169 -2.49 -1.36 9.94
N GLU A 170 -3.37 -0.66 9.21
CA GLU A 170 -4.82 -0.68 9.43
C GLU A 170 -5.45 -2.07 9.13
N PRO A 171 -6.02 -2.75 10.15
CA PRO A 171 -6.72 -4.01 9.95
C PRO A 171 -8.16 -3.78 9.44
N PRO A 172 -8.78 -4.81 8.84
CA PRO A 172 -10.24 -4.87 8.70
C PRO A 172 -10.95 -4.72 10.05
N GLU A 173 -12.09 -4.04 10.05
CA GLU A 173 -12.90 -3.74 11.24
C GLU A 173 -13.31 -5.02 12.00
N ASP A 174 -13.75 -6.04 11.26
CA ASP A 174 -14.22 -7.31 11.81
C ASP A 174 -13.11 -8.10 12.52
N ILE A 175 -11.84 -7.94 12.09
CA ILE A 175 -10.67 -8.51 12.76
C ILE A 175 -10.32 -7.71 14.01
N TYR A 176 -10.41 -6.38 13.93
CA TYR A 176 -10.19 -5.50 15.08
C TYR A 176 -11.20 -5.81 16.20
N ASP A 177 -12.49 -5.89 15.88
CA ASP A 177 -13.53 -6.25 16.84
C ASP A 177 -13.33 -7.63 17.44
N GLU A 178 -12.94 -8.60 16.61
CA GLU A 178 -12.60 -9.93 17.10
C GLU A 178 -11.49 -9.79 18.16
N CYS A 179 -10.38 -9.12 17.85
CA CYS A 179 -9.28 -8.87 18.79
C CYS A 179 -9.68 -8.12 20.07
N ARG A 180 -10.56 -7.10 20.00
CA ARG A 180 -11.10 -6.40 21.17
C ARG A 180 -11.72 -7.36 22.17
N MET A 181 -12.52 -8.29 21.69
CA MET A 181 -13.17 -9.27 22.56
C MET A 181 -12.16 -10.15 23.31
N ARG A 182 -10.97 -10.45 22.75
CA ARG A 182 -9.95 -11.27 23.46
C ARG A 182 -9.23 -10.54 24.56
N VAL A 183 -8.98 -9.24 24.36
CA VAL A 183 -8.29 -8.44 25.37
C VAL A 183 -9.23 -8.03 26.48
N PHE A 184 -10.54 -7.94 26.20
CA PHE A 184 -11.55 -7.56 27.17
C PHE A 184 -11.54 -8.46 28.40
N ASP A 185 -11.54 -9.78 28.21
CA ASP A 185 -11.54 -10.79 29.29
C ASP A 185 -10.37 -10.64 30.27
N ARG A 186 -9.23 -10.15 29.78
CA ARG A 186 -8.01 -10.00 30.56
C ARG A 186 -7.73 -8.55 30.95
N GLY A 187 -8.56 -7.59 30.53
CA GLY A 187 -8.25 -6.17 30.65
C GLY A 187 -6.92 -5.78 29.97
N GLY A 188 -6.63 -6.41 28.82
CA GLY A 188 -5.41 -6.24 28.05
C GLY A 188 -5.36 -4.95 27.23
N TYR A 189 -4.27 -4.79 26.48
CA TYR A 189 -4.00 -3.61 25.66
C TYR A 189 -4.28 -3.86 24.18
N ILE A 190 -4.92 -2.91 23.50
CA ILE A 190 -4.87 -2.83 22.04
C ILE A 190 -4.05 -1.60 21.66
N TYR A 191 -3.18 -1.77 20.69
CA TYR A 191 -2.54 -0.64 20.09
C TYR A 191 -2.26 -0.85 18.62
N GLY A 192 -2.23 0.23 17.86
CA GLY A 192 -1.95 0.18 16.44
C GLY A 192 -1.01 1.26 15.97
N THR A 193 -0.23 0.94 14.94
CA THR A 193 0.73 1.83 14.31
C THR A 193 0.47 1.79 12.81
N MET A 194 -0.01 2.88 12.23
CA MET A 194 -0.40 2.90 10.81
C MET A 194 -0.11 4.23 10.14
N THR A 195 -0.06 4.20 8.82
CA THR A 195 -0.19 5.42 8.02
C THR A 195 -1.64 5.51 7.55
N PRO A 196 -2.38 6.61 7.80
CA PRO A 196 -3.79 6.74 7.40
C PRO A 196 -3.90 6.99 5.89
N LEU A 197 -3.57 5.96 5.10
CA LEU A 197 -3.57 6.02 3.65
C LEU A 197 -4.96 5.77 3.07
N LYS A 198 -5.85 5.07 3.80
CA LYS A 198 -7.18 4.67 3.30
C LYS A 198 -8.27 5.74 3.47
N GLY A 199 -7.90 6.94 3.93
CA GLY A 199 -8.83 8.04 4.24
C GLY A 199 -9.68 7.75 5.49
N PHE A 200 -10.92 8.23 5.50
CA PHE A 200 -11.87 8.05 6.61
C PHE A 200 -12.49 6.65 6.59
N THR A 201 -11.89 5.74 7.35
CA THR A 201 -12.39 4.39 7.62
C THR A 201 -12.96 4.31 9.04
N TRP A 202 -13.36 3.11 9.49
CA TRP A 202 -13.79 2.88 10.88
C TRP A 202 -12.77 3.38 11.91
N VAL A 203 -11.47 3.34 11.59
CA VAL A 203 -10.40 3.85 12.47
C VAL A 203 -10.56 5.35 12.70
N TYR A 204 -10.93 6.11 11.67
CA TYR A 204 -11.16 7.53 11.83
C TYR A 204 -12.34 7.79 12.79
N ASP A 205 -13.47 7.13 12.58
CA ASP A 205 -14.67 7.38 13.38
C ASP A 205 -14.52 6.86 14.82
N GLU A 206 -13.99 5.64 15.00
CA GLU A 206 -13.88 4.97 16.30
C GLU A 206 -12.66 5.39 17.11
N ILE A 207 -11.53 5.67 16.46
CA ILE A 207 -10.26 5.94 17.15
C ILE A 207 -9.93 7.42 17.12
N GLU A 208 -9.91 8.05 15.94
CA GLU A 208 -9.49 9.44 15.81
C GLU A 208 -10.53 10.41 16.38
N LEU A 209 -11.78 10.29 15.93
CA LEU A 209 -12.89 11.09 16.45
C LEU A 209 -13.39 10.57 17.79
N ASN A 210 -13.13 9.30 18.10
CA ASN A 210 -13.70 8.60 19.25
C ASN A 210 -15.21 8.83 19.35
N SER A 211 -15.93 8.59 18.26
CA SER A 211 -17.36 8.92 18.12
C SER A 211 -18.24 8.18 19.15
N GLY A 212 -17.78 7.02 19.63
CA GLY A 212 -18.42 6.27 20.71
C GLY A 212 -18.14 6.81 22.11
N GLY A 213 -17.23 7.77 22.26
CA GLY A 213 -16.85 8.36 23.55
C GLY A 213 -16.16 7.37 24.50
N ASP A 214 -15.40 6.41 23.97
CA ASP A 214 -14.70 5.41 24.76
C ASP A 214 -13.55 6.09 25.56
N PRO A 215 -13.59 6.08 26.90
CA PRO A 215 -12.58 6.74 27.72
C PRO A 215 -11.21 6.04 27.69
N GLU A 216 -11.11 4.84 27.11
CA GLU A 216 -9.87 4.08 26.98
C GLU A 216 -9.17 4.28 25.61
N VAL A 217 -9.74 5.10 24.73
CA VAL A 217 -9.18 5.42 23.41
C VAL A 217 -8.25 6.63 23.49
N TRP A 218 -7.05 6.48 22.92
CA TRP A 218 -6.08 7.56 22.73
C TRP A 218 -5.40 7.42 21.37
N CYS A 219 -5.19 8.54 20.69
CA CYS A 219 -4.42 8.60 19.46
C CYS A 219 -3.33 9.68 19.51
N GLU A 220 -2.30 9.51 18.68
CA GLU A 220 -1.23 10.49 18.50
C GLU A 220 -0.67 10.45 17.08
N HIS A 221 -0.23 11.60 16.60
CA HIS A 221 0.22 11.80 15.23
C HIS A 221 1.73 12.02 15.18
N MET A 222 2.49 11.15 14.52
CA MET A 222 3.93 11.26 14.35
C MET A 222 4.30 11.74 12.94
N GLU A 223 5.07 12.82 12.89
CA GLU A 223 5.63 13.39 11.68
C GLU A 223 7.08 12.96 11.46
N TRP A 224 7.62 13.20 10.26
CA TRP A 224 9.06 13.00 10.01
C TRP A 224 9.95 13.88 10.90
N LEU A 225 9.50 15.11 11.19
CA LEU A 225 10.23 16.04 12.04
C LEU A 225 10.23 15.63 13.51
N ASP A 226 9.24 14.84 13.94
CA ASP A 226 9.23 14.28 15.29
C ASP A 226 10.26 13.17 15.47
N ASN A 227 10.73 12.57 14.37
CA ASN A 227 11.72 11.51 14.41
C ASN A 227 13.12 12.13 14.56
N PRO A 228 13.69 12.14 15.78
CA PRO A 228 14.98 12.76 15.98
C PRO A 228 16.07 11.92 15.33
N PHE A 229 15.82 10.73 14.77
CA PHE A 229 16.83 9.87 14.15
C PHE A 229 16.96 10.07 12.64
N LEU A 230 16.04 10.81 12.00
CA LEU A 230 16.16 11.18 10.60
C LEU A 230 17.11 12.38 10.43
N GLY A 231 17.91 12.36 9.37
CA GLY A 231 18.79 13.48 9.03
C GLY A 231 18.02 14.58 8.30
N GLU A 232 18.35 15.85 8.54
CA GLU A 232 17.67 17.01 7.94
C GLU A 232 17.63 16.94 6.41
N ALA A 233 18.73 16.56 5.77
CA ALA A 233 18.80 16.41 4.31
C ALA A 233 17.87 15.31 3.77
N GLU A 234 17.68 14.22 4.52
CA GLU A 234 16.81 13.12 4.14
C GLU A 234 15.33 13.52 4.25
N THR A 235 14.99 14.25 5.31
CA THR A 235 13.65 14.83 5.51
C THR A 235 13.32 15.84 4.40
N LEU A 236 14.25 16.74 4.07
CA LEU A 236 14.06 17.73 2.99
C LEU A 236 13.91 17.06 1.61
N HIS A 237 14.70 16.03 1.32
CA HIS A 237 14.56 15.27 0.08
C HIS A 237 13.19 14.58 0.01
N MET A 238 12.74 13.93 1.09
CA MET A 238 11.42 13.30 1.14
C MET A 238 10.29 14.31 0.94
N LEU A 239 10.41 15.52 1.49
CA LEU A 239 9.44 16.61 1.27
C LEU A 239 9.39 17.06 -0.20
N ALA A 240 10.54 17.13 -0.87
CA ALA A 240 10.61 17.60 -2.27
C ALA A 240 10.02 16.62 -3.30
N VAL A 241 9.97 15.32 -2.98
CA VAL A 241 9.51 14.26 -3.91
C VAL A 241 8.09 13.76 -3.61
N THR A 242 7.43 14.30 -2.59
CA THR A 242 6.10 13.86 -2.13
C THR A 242 5.07 14.94 -2.47
N SER A 243 3.96 14.58 -3.12
CA SER A 243 2.88 15.53 -3.47
C SER A 243 2.22 16.13 -2.22
N GLU A 244 1.54 17.27 -2.33
CA GLU A 244 0.90 17.92 -1.17
C GLU A 244 -0.13 17.00 -0.46
N ASP A 245 -0.89 16.20 -1.21
CA ASP A 245 -1.84 15.21 -0.67
C ASP A 245 -1.12 14.07 0.06
N GLU A 246 -0.02 13.56 -0.50
CA GLU A 246 0.80 12.56 0.19
C GLU A 246 1.53 13.17 1.38
N GLN A 247 1.84 14.47 1.38
CA GLN A 247 2.35 15.17 2.55
C GLN A 247 1.27 15.26 3.63
N GLN A 248 0.00 15.53 3.33
CA GLN A 248 -1.07 15.57 4.33
C GLN A 248 -1.12 14.28 5.19
N SER A 249 -1.15 13.12 4.52
CA SER A 249 -1.19 11.81 5.21
C SER A 249 0.17 11.34 5.72
N ARG A 250 1.24 11.41 4.91
CA ARG A 250 2.57 10.87 5.26
C ARG A 250 3.40 11.82 6.11
N ARG A 251 3.23 13.13 5.99
CA ARG A 251 3.98 14.11 6.80
C ARG A 251 3.30 14.35 8.13
N PHE A 252 2.00 14.67 8.12
CA PHE A 252 1.28 15.05 9.36
C PHE A 252 0.62 13.88 10.07
N GLY A 253 0.60 12.69 9.45
CA GLY A 253 -0.08 11.52 10.00
C GLY A 253 -1.59 11.69 10.09
N ARG A 254 -2.17 12.71 9.45
CA ARG A 254 -3.58 13.05 9.57
C ARG A 254 -4.42 12.24 8.60
N PHE A 255 -5.61 11.90 9.04
CA PHE A 255 -6.63 11.40 8.13
C PHE A 255 -7.01 12.51 7.16
N PHE A 256 -6.77 12.26 5.87
CA PHE A 256 -7.08 13.21 4.82
C PHE A 256 -8.24 12.65 3.99
N GLN A 257 -9.30 13.45 3.86
CA GLN A 257 -10.31 13.28 2.84
C GLN A 257 -9.87 14.14 1.67
N GLY A 258 -9.69 13.54 0.49
CA GLY A 258 -9.58 14.35 -0.73
C GLY A 258 -10.92 15.06 -0.94
N GLU A 259 -11.11 16.25 -0.39
CA GLU A 259 -12.20 17.13 -0.85
C GLU A 259 -11.64 17.95 -2.01
N GLY A 260 -11.53 17.32 -3.17
CA GLY A 260 -10.91 17.94 -4.34
C GLY A 260 -11.19 17.19 -5.64
N PRO A 261 -10.95 17.84 -6.79
CA PRO A 261 -10.96 17.15 -8.08
C PRO A 261 -10.02 15.95 -8.04
N VAL A 262 -10.43 14.84 -8.64
CA VAL A 262 -9.54 13.66 -8.79
C VAL A 262 -8.36 14.01 -9.69
N TYR A 263 -8.55 14.87 -10.69
CA TYR A 263 -7.52 15.34 -11.61
C TYR A 263 -7.33 16.86 -11.46
N PRO A 264 -6.71 17.35 -10.37
CA PRO A 264 -6.46 18.78 -10.19
C PRO A 264 -5.54 19.37 -11.26
N GLU A 265 -4.71 18.54 -11.90
CA GLU A 265 -3.78 18.95 -12.96
C GLU A 265 -4.49 19.15 -14.31
N PHE A 266 -5.75 18.74 -14.45
CA PHE A 266 -6.51 18.97 -15.67
C PHE A 266 -6.93 20.44 -15.79
N ASP A 267 -6.21 21.15 -16.64
CA ASP A 267 -6.55 22.50 -17.10
C ASP A 267 -7.07 22.48 -18.56
N PRO A 268 -8.32 22.91 -18.82
CA PRO A 268 -8.86 23.01 -20.17
C PRO A 268 -8.06 23.91 -21.11
N GLU A 269 -7.43 24.98 -20.62
CA GLU A 269 -6.64 25.88 -21.49
C GLU A 269 -5.36 25.20 -21.99
N ARG A 270 -4.84 24.25 -21.19
CA ARG A 270 -3.62 23.51 -21.49
C ARG A 270 -3.85 22.19 -22.23
N HIS A 271 -4.95 21.50 -21.92
CA HIS A 271 -5.18 20.13 -22.36
C HIS A 271 -6.28 19.99 -23.41
N VAL A 272 -7.15 20.99 -23.60
CA VAL A 272 -8.22 20.94 -24.60
C VAL A 272 -7.79 21.72 -25.83
N ILE A 273 -7.74 21.03 -26.97
CA ILE A 273 -7.29 21.58 -28.25
C ILE A 273 -8.38 21.49 -29.30
N ASP A 274 -8.27 22.32 -30.35
CA ASP A 274 -9.18 22.23 -31.47
C ASP A 274 -8.92 20.95 -32.29
N PRO A 275 -9.98 20.27 -32.77
CA PRO A 275 -9.82 19.06 -33.56
C PRO A 275 -8.99 19.28 -34.82
N PHE A 276 -8.11 18.32 -35.12
CA PHE A 276 -7.38 18.24 -36.37
C PHE A 276 -7.43 16.81 -36.92
N ARG A 277 -7.10 16.64 -38.21
CA ARG A 277 -7.06 15.32 -38.82
C ARG A 277 -5.90 14.51 -38.25
N ILE A 278 -6.22 13.46 -37.50
CA ILE A 278 -5.25 12.52 -36.94
C ILE A 278 -4.57 11.72 -38.08
N PRO A 279 -3.23 11.71 -38.16
CA PRO A 279 -2.49 10.83 -39.07
C PRO A 279 -2.75 9.35 -38.78
N GLU A 280 -2.81 8.52 -39.83
CA GLU A 280 -3.16 7.10 -39.72
C GLU A 280 -2.16 6.31 -38.83
N GLU A 281 -0.89 6.70 -38.90
CA GLU A 281 0.20 6.16 -38.08
C GLU A 281 -0.01 6.41 -36.58
N TRP A 282 -0.72 7.46 -36.19
CA TRP A 282 -0.94 7.80 -34.79
C TRP A 282 -2.14 7.05 -34.21
N GLN A 283 -3.08 6.62 -35.04
CA GLN A 283 -4.29 5.95 -34.58
C GLN A 283 -3.93 4.68 -33.80
N ALA A 284 -4.31 4.60 -32.52
CA ALA A 284 -3.92 3.50 -31.66
C ALA A 284 -5.08 2.51 -31.47
N ALA A 285 -6.12 2.91 -30.74
CA ALA A 285 -7.27 2.07 -30.45
C ALA A 285 -8.49 2.92 -30.09
N ALA A 286 -9.69 2.35 -30.25
CA ALA A 286 -10.85 2.81 -29.50
C ALA A 286 -10.86 2.15 -28.10
N SER A 287 -11.55 2.73 -27.13
CA SER A 287 -11.79 2.12 -25.82
C SER A 287 -13.24 2.35 -25.44
N ILE A 288 -13.90 1.31 -24.89
CA ILE A 288 -15.34 1.25 -24.67
C ILE A 288 -15.62 0.90 -23.21
N ASP A 289 -16.47 1.69 -22.55
CA ASP A 289 -17.15 1.35 -21.29
C ASP A 289 -18.63 1.07 -21.60
N PRO A 290 -19.06 -0.21 -21.63
CA PRO A 290 -20.43 -0.56 -21.98
C PRO A 290 -21.39 -0.33 -20.81
N GLY A 291 -22.38 0.53 -21.00
CA GLY A 291 -23.44 0.82 -20.04
C GLY A 291 -24.81 0.34 -20.54
N PHE A 292 -25.62 -0.25 -19.65
CA PHE A 292 -26.99 -0.68 -19.96
C PHE A 292 -28.03 0.34 -19.48
N VAL A 293 -28.07 0.59 -18.17
CA VAL A 293 -28.83 1.72 -17.57
C VAL A 293 -28.01 3.01 -17.64
N ASN A 294 -26.70 2.86 -17.40
CA ASN A 294 -25.72 3.93 -17.52
C ASN A 294 -25.32 4.15 -19.00
N PRO A 295 -24.74 5.31 -19.35
CA PRO A 295 -24.23 5.57 -20.70
C PRO A 295 -23.20 4.55 -21.16
N THR A 296 -23.25 4.17 -22.44
CA THR A 296 -22.12 3.56 -23.12
C THR A 296 -21.19 4.66 -23.62
N SER A 297 -19.95 4.64 -23.16
CA SER A 297 -18.88 5.57 -23.56
C SER A 297 -17.89 4.88 -24.50
N CYS A 298 -17.47 5.57 -25.55
CA CYS A 298 -16.41 5.12 -26.45
C CYS A 298 -15.58 6.29 -26.97
N HIS A 299 -14.26 6.23 -26.77
CA HIS A 299 -13.34 7.25 -27.26
C HIS A 299 -12.27 6.68 -28.19
N PHE A 300 -11.82 7.50 -29.13
CA PHE A 300 -10.80 7.17 -30.12
C PHE A 300 -9.46 7.79 -29.74
N TYR A 301 -8.45 6.95 -29.51
CA TYR A 301 -7.15 7.39 -29.02
C TYR A 301 -6.07 7.30 -30.08
N ALA A 302 -5.39 8.42 -30.29
CA ALA A 302 -4.21 8.51 -31.14
C ALA A 302 -2.97 8.84 -30.32
N VAL A 303 -1.80 8.46 -30.84
CA VAL A 303 -0.53 8.50 -30.14
C VAL A 303 0.54 8.91 -31.12
N ASP A 304 1.19 10.06 -30.88
CA ASP A 304 2.29 10.50 -31.74
C ASP A 304 3.60 9.73 -31.46
N TYR A 305 4.63 10.03 -32.25
CA TYR A 305 5.97 9.44 -32.09
C TYR A 305 6.67 9.85 -30.79
N ASP A 306 6.26 10.95 -30.15
CA ASP A 306 6.75 11.40 -28.84
C ASP A 306 5.98 10.76 -27.66
N GLY A 307 5.02 9.87 -27.97
CA GLY A 307 4.19 9.20 -26.99
C GLY A 307 3.06 10.05 -26.39
N ARG A 308 2.76 11.22 -26.96
CA ARG A 308 1.62 12.07 -26.57
C ARG A 308 0.32 11.42 -27.03
N ILE A 309 -0.68 11.44 -26.16
CA ILE A 309 -2.01 10.86 -26.40
C ILE A 309 -2.96 11.96 -26.86
N PHE A 310 -3.75 11.68 -27.88
CA PHE A 310 -4.81 12.54 -28.40
C PHE A 310 -6.14 11.80 -28.31
N VAL A 311 -7.11 12.36 -27.57
CA VAL A 311 -8.49 11.87 -27.55
C VAL A 311 -9.25 12.56 -28.68
N ALA A 312 -9.48 11.84 -29.77
CA ALA A 312 -9.82 12.40 -31.08
C ALA A 312 -11.32 12.31 -31.44
N GLY A 313 -12.08 11.47 -30.76
CA GLY A 313 -13.51 11.29 -31.01
C GLY A 313 -14.20 10.67 -29.81
N GLU A 314 -15.50 10.98 -29.67
CA GLU A 314 -16.33 10.59 -28.55
C GLU A 314 -17.71 10.11 -29.04
N HIS A 315 -18.11 8.93 -28.59
CA HIS A 315 -19.49 8.46 -28.58
C HIS A 315 -19.92 8.26 -27.12
N TYR A 316 -21.02 8.88 -26.72
CA TYR A 316 -21.51 8.83 -25.34
C TYR A 316 -23.04 8.90 -25.34
N GLU A 317 -23.73 7.78 -25.06
CA GLU A 317 -25.20 7.71 -25.12
C GLU A 317 -25.74 6.61 -24.17
N SER A 318 -26.87 6.84 -23.52
CA SER A 318 -27.54 5.89 -22.61
C SER A 318 -28.87 5.37 -23.18
N GLY A 319 -29.37 4.25 -22.64
CA GLY A 319 -30.72 3.75 -22.91
C GLY A 319 -30.92 3.16 -24.32
N ARG A 320 -29.85 2.76 -25.00
CA ARG A 320 -29.87 2.14 -26.33
C ARG A 320 -29.32 0.72 -26.27
N ASN A 321 -29.55 -0.04 -27.34
CA ASN A 321 -29.05 -1.40 -27.47
C ASN A 321 -27.64 -1.43 -28.10
N ILE A 322 -26.99 -2.59 -28.02
CA ILE A 322 -25.63 -2.79 -28.54
C ILE A 322 -25.56 -2.61 -30.06
N ASP A 323 -26.61 -2.98 -30.81
CA ASP A 323 -26.71 -2.74 -32.25
C ASP A 323 -26.53 -1.26 -32.59
N HIS A 324 -27.30 -0.40 -31.93
CA HIS A 324 -27.24 1.04 -32.11
C HIS A 324 -25.87 1.59 -31.72
N HIS A 325 -25.32 1.18 -30.58
CA HIS A 325 -24.00 1.65 -30.16
C HIS A 325 -22.89 1.24 -31.13
N ALA A 326 -22.91 0.00 -31.62
CA ALA A 326 -21.94 -0.46 -32.60
C ALA A 326 -22.04 0.34 -33.89
N GLU A 327 -23.25 0.55 -34.43
CA GLU A 327 -23.47 1.35 -35.64
C GLU A 327 -22.92 2.77 -35.49
N ARG A 328 -23.22 3.44 -34.36
CA ARG A 328 -22.74 4.80 -34.09
C ARG A 328 -21.22 4.88 -33.95
N ILE A 329 -20.61 3.92 -33.25
CA ILE A 329 -19.15 3.85 -33.10
C ILE A 329 -18.48 3.63 -34.45
N LEU A 330 -19.02 2.77 -35.31
CA LEU A 330 -18.50 2.53 -36.65
C LEU A 330 -18.63 3.75 -37.55
N ALA A 331 -19.78 4.43 -37.53
CA ALA A 331 -19.99 5.66 -38.29
C ALA A 331 -19.03 6.78 -37.83
N LEU A 332 -18.79 6.88 -36.52
CA LEU A 332 -17.79 7.81 -35.97
C LEU A 332 -16.39 7.44 -36.44
N ALA A 333 -16.01 6.16 -36.37
CA ALA A 333 -14.73 5.67 -36.90
C ALA A 333 -14.54 6.04 -38.38
N ASP A 334 -15.57 5.87 -39.21
CA ASP A 334 -15.51 6.21 -40.64
C ASP A 334 -15.37 7.72 -40.85
N SER A 335 -16.10 8.53 -40.08
CA SER A 335 -15.99 9.99 -40.15
C SER A 335 -14.60 10.52 -39.74
N LEU A 336 -13.92 9.82 -38.84
CA LEU A 336 -12.55 10.12 -38.40
C LEU A 336 -11.48 9.55 -39.35
N GLY A 337 -11.87 8.73 -40.33
CA GLY A 337 -10.94 7.99 -41.17
C GLY A 337 -10.12 6.98 -40.36
N TRP A 338 -10.73 6.33 -39.37
CA TRP A 338 -10.05 5.42 -38.45
C TRP A 338 -9.78 4.06 -39.08
N LYS A 339 -8.56 3.56 -38.91
CA LYS A 339 -8.09 2.32 -39.52
C LYS A 339 -8.83 1.10 -39.01
N ARG A 340 -8.98 0.15 -39.91
CA ARG A 340 -9.57 -1.16 -39.67
C ARG A 340 -8.48 -2.24 -39.66
N ASP A 341 -8.77 -3.37 -39.05
CA ASP A 341 -7.90 -4.54 -39.21
C ASP A 341 -8.03 -5.15 -40.62
N GLY A 342 -7.22 -6.18 -40.93
CA GLY A 342 -7.25 -6.85 -42.23
C GLY A 342 -8.57 -7.56 -42.57
N SER A 343 -9.52 -7.63 -41.63
CA SER A 343 -10.88 -8.14 -41.84
C SER A 343 -11.93 -7.03 -41.87
N GLY A 344 -11.51 -5.75 -41.90
CA GLY A 344 -12.40 -4.60 -41.91
C GLY A 344 -12.99 -4.22 -40.54
N ARG A 345 -12.54 -4.82 -39.44
CA ARG A 345 -13.08 -4.57 -38.10
C ARG A 345 -12.40 -3.40 -37.40
N LEU A 346 -13.15 -2.67 -36.56
CA LEU A 346 -12.57 -1.70 -35.63
C LEU A 346 -11.88 -2.45 -34.48
N ARG A 347 -10.69 -2.02 -34.08
CA ARG A 347 -10.05 -2.52 -32.85
C ARG A 347 -10.42 -1.64 -31.67
N ALA A 348 -10.91 -2.26 -30.60
CA ALA A 348 -11.27 -1.55 -29.38
C ALA A 348 -10.81 -2.29 -28.11
N LEU A 349 -10.66 -1.54 -27.03
CA LEU A 349 -10.50 -2.07 -25.68
C LEU A 349 -11.88 -2.09 -25.01
N ILE A 350 -12.13 -3.07 -24.16
CA ILE A 350 -13.38 -3.14 -23.38
C ILE A 350 -13.10 -3.75 -22.02
N ASP A 351 -13.94 -3.40 -21.05
CA ASP A 351 -13.84 -3.94 -19.71
C ASP A 351 -13.89 -5.48 -19.67
N SER A 352 -13.11 -6.12 -18.80
CA SER A 352 -13.06 -7.59 -18.74
C SER A 352 -14.37 -8.23 -18.28
N ALA A 353 -15.26 -7.48 -17.62
CA ALA A 353 -16.59 -7.94 -17.27
C ALA A 353 -17.47 -8.14 -18.52
N ALA A 354 -17.16 -7.47 -19.64
CA ALA A 354 -17.84 -7.65 -20.92
C ALA A 354 -17.66 -9.05 -21.53
N GLY A 355 -16.70 -9.84 -21.02
CA GLY A 355 -16.52 -11.25 -21.38
C GLY A 355 -17.43 -12.21 -20.61
N GLN A 356 -18.18 -11.74 -19.60
CA GLN A 356 -19.15 -12.55 -18.88
C GLN A 356 -20.47 -12.63 -19.68
N ARG A 357 -21.12 -13.80 -19.67
CA ARG A 357 -22.44 -13.97 -20.28
C ARG A 357 -23.47 -13.20 -19.47
N THR A 358 -24.33 -12.44 -20.15
CA THR A 358 -25.40 -11.70 -19.48
C THR A 358 -26.59 -12.63 -19.21
N LEU A 359 -27.37 -12.38 -18.17
CA LEU A 359 -28.58 -13.16 -17.85
C LEU A 359 -29.64 -13.13 -18.97
N ALA A 360 -29.54 -12.17 -19.90
CA ALA A 360 -30.49 -11.93 -20.97
C ALA A 360 -30.05 -12.48 -22.35
N SER A 361 -28.82 -12.98 -22.49
CA SER A 361 -28.26 -13.42 -23.79
C SER A 361 -27.24 -14.55 -23.60
N GLU A 362 -27.29 -15.57 -24.45
CA GLU A 362 -26.29 -16.66 -24.47
C GLU A 362 -24.88 -16.17 -24.85
N LYS A 363 -24.79 -14.96 -25.43
CA LYS A 363 -23.56 -14.28 -25.83
C LYS A 363 -23.16 -13.18 -24.85
N SER A 364 -21.85 -13.04 -24.64
CA SER A 364 -21.21 -11.96 -23.91
C SER A 364 -21.27 -10.63 -24.69
N VAL A 365 -21.11 -9.50 -23.99
CA VAL A 365 -21.08 -8.17 -24.62
C VAL A 365 -19.93 -8.07 -25.63
N ALA A 366 -18.79 -8.70 -25.34
CA ALA A 366 -17.66 -8.75 -26.24
C ALA A 366 -17.96 -9.48 -27.57
N GLU A 367 -18.67 -10.62 -27.52
CA GLU A 367 -19.11 -11.35 -28.72
C GLU A 367 -20.09 -10.52 -29.55
N LEU A 368 -21.00 -9.79 -28.90
CA LEU A 368 -21.97 -8.95 -29.59
C LEU A 368 -21.31 -7.81 -30.37
N PHE A 369 -20.30 -7.14 -29.81
CA PHE A 369 -19.50 -6.14 -30.53
C PHE A 369 -18.70 -6.77 -31.67
N TYR A 370 -18.12 -7.96 -31.46
CA TYR A 370 -17.34 -8.66 -32.48
C TYR A 370 -18.15 -9.00 -33.72
N GLU A 371 -19.37 -9.52 -33.54
CA GLU A 371 -20.31 -9.85 -34.63
C GLU A 371 -20.72 -8.61 -35.44
N ARG A 372 -20.69 -7.44 -34.81
CA ARG A 372 -21.02 -6.14 -35.43
C ARG A 372 -19.80 -5.43 -36.02
N GLY A 373 -18.65 -6.10 -36.10
CA GLY A 373 -17.45 -5.54 -36.74
C GLY A 373 -16.55 -4.72 -35.80
N ILE A 374 -16.69 -4.87 -34.48
CA ILE A 374 -15.78 -4.26 -33.49
C ILE A 374 -15.05 -5.38 -32.74
N ALA A 375 -13.79 -5.60 -33.09
CA ALA A 375 -12.89 -6.54 -32.42
C ALA A 375 -12.40 -5.96 -31.09
N VAL A 376 -13.08 -6.33 -30.00
CA VAL A 376 -12.75 -5.88 -28.65
C VAL A 376 -11.71 -6.77 -27.96
N ASN A 377 -10.81 -6.16 -27.19
CA ASN A 377 -9.87 -6.84 -26.31
C ASN A 377 -10.26 -6.61 -24.84
N THR A 378 -10.61 -7.69 -24.14
CA THR A 378 -11.05 -7.68 -22.74
C THR A 378 -9.91 -7.70 -21.72
N ARG A 379 -8.65 -7.85 -22.17
CA ARG A 379 -7.47 -7.91 -21.28
C ARG A 379 -6.98 -6.51 -20.91
N VAL A 380 -7.79 -5.79 -20.14
CA VAL A 380 -7.48 -4.46 -19.61
C VAL A 380 -7.11 -4.53 -18.12
N ASN A 381 -6.17 -3.69 -17.69
CA ASN A 381 -5.87 -3.52 -16.26
C ASN A 381 -6.83 -2.47 -15.68
N LYS A 382 -7.63 -2.88 -14.69
CA LYS A 382 -8.66 -2.06 -14.06
C LYS A 382 -8.27 -1.50 -12.70
N ASP A 383 -7.00 -1.63 -12.31
CA ASP A 383 -6.55 -1.11 -11.03
C ASP A 383 -6.79 0.40 -10.98
N LEU A 384 -7.78 0.79 -10.17
CA LEU A 384 -8.33 2.13 -10.12
C LEU A 384 -7.27 3.14 -9.69
N TYR A 385 -6.50 2.80 -8.65
CA TYR A 385 -5.51 3.68 -8.08
C TYR A 385 -4.35 3.93 -9.05
N SER A 386 -3.71 2.88 -9.57
CA SER A 386 -2.62 3.04 -10.54
C SER A 386 -3.10 3.67 -11.85
N GLY A 387 -4.34 3.41 -12.27
CA GLY A 387 -4.99 4.07 -13.41
C GLY A 387 -5.10 5.58 -13.21
N ILE A 388 -5.65 6.02 -12.08
CA ILE A 388 -5.77 7.46 -11.73
C ILE A 388 -4.38 8.11 -11.70
N GLN A 389 -3.41 7.51 -11.01
CA GLN A 389 -2.05 8.07 -10.92
C GLN A 389 -1.38 8.19 -12.29
N ARG A 390 -1.59 7.21 -13.17
CA ARG A 390 -1.04 7.25 -14.52
C ARG A 390 -1.67 8.37 -15.35
N VAL A 391 -2.99 8.54 -15.28
CA VAL A 391 -3.69 9.64 -15.96
C VAL A 391 -3.24 11.00 -15.42
N LYS A 392 -3.14 11.16 -14.09
CA LYS A 392 -2.56 12.37 -13.46
C LYS A 392 -1.19 12.72 -14.02
N SER A 393 -0.31 11.73 -14.12
CA SER A 393 1.06 11.92 -14.64
C SER A 393 1.11 12.45 -16.09
N LEU A 394 0.07 12.17 -16.90
CA LEU A 394 0.00 12.64 -18.28
C LEU A 394 -0.39 14.12 -18.36
N PHE A 395 -1.28 14.58 -17.45
CA PHE A 395 -1.67 15.97 -17.32
C PHE A 395 -0.59 16.83 -16.62
N ALA A 396 0.09 16.27 -15.62
CA ALA A 396 1.07 17.00 -14.82
C ALA A 396 2.37 17.36 -15.57
N GLN A 397 2.78 16.55 -16.55
CA GLN A 397 4.04 16.75 -17.29
C GLN A 397 4.09 18.08 -18.03
N ASP A 398 5.30 18.64 -18.19
CA ASP A 398 5.54 19.84 -18.98
C ASP A 398 6.62 19.58 -20.05
N PRO A 399 6.28 19.54 -21.35
CA PRO A 399 4.92 19.72 -21.92
C PRO A 399 3.97 18.54 -21.60
N PRO A 400 2.64 18.75 -21.63
CA PRO A 400 1.66 17.69 -21.38
C PRO A 400 1.81 16.50 -22.34
N ARG A 401 1.41 15.32 -21.85
CA ARG A 401 1.42 14.07 -22.64
C ARG A 401 0.04 13.59 -23.05
N ILE A 402 -1.01 14.33 -22.72
CA ILE A 402 -2.37 14.02 -23.17
C ILE A 402 -3.10 15.31 -23.59
N PHE A 403 -3.80 15.23 -24.71
CA PHE A 403 -4.60 16.29 -25.29
C PHE A 403 -5.98 15.76 -25.67
N ILE A 404 -7.02 16.56 -25.45
CA ILE A 404 -8.41 16.19 -25.67
C ILE A 404 -8.99 17.13 -26.70
N PHE A 405 -9.59 16.59 -27.77
CA PHE A 405 -10.28 17.41 -28.74
C PHE A 405 -11.50 18.07 -28.10
N ARG A 406 -11.72 19.35 -28.39
CA ARG A 406 -12.85 20.14 -27.85
C ARG A 406 -14.22 19.50 -28.11
N SER A 407 -14.33 18.63 -29.12
CA SER A 407 -15.53 17.84 -29.43
C SER A 407 -15.84 16.73 -28.42
N CYS A 408 -14.91 16.32 -27.55
CA CYS A 408 -15.11 15.28 -26.53
C CYS A 408 -15.70 15.89 -25.25
N VAL A 409 -16.92 16.43 -25.38
CA VAL A 409 -17.57 17.26 -24.35
C VAL A 409 -17.92 16.48 -23.08
N ASN A 410 -18.25 15.19 -23.19
CA ASN A 410 -18.62 14.36 -22.04
C ASN A 410 -17.37 14.00 -21.23
N LEU A 411 -16.26 13.63 -21.87
CA LEU A 411 -15.00 13.41 -21.17
C LEU A 411 -14.53 14.67 -20.43
N ILE A 412 -14.61 15.83 -21.08
CA ILE A 412 -14.27 17.11 -20.44
C ILE A 412 -15.21 17.40 -19.25
N ARG A 413 -16.51 17.11 -19.38
CA ARG A 413 -17.49 17.25 -18.28
C ARG A 413 -17.13 16.35 -17.11
N GLU A 414 -16.89 15.06 -17.36
CA GLU A 414 -16.54 14.10 -16.32
C GLU A 414 -15.21 14.47 -15.65
N LEU A 415 -14.15 14.82 -16.40
CA LEU A 415 -12.88 15.29 -15.82
C LEU A 415 -13.06 16.48 -14.86
N LYS A 416 -13.92 17.44 -15.22
CA LYS A 416 -14.23 18.61 -14.37
C LYS A 416 -15.06 18.25 -13.15
N ALA A 417 -15.97 17.28 -13.28
CA ALA A 417 -16.91 16.89 -12.23
C ALA A 417 -16.37 15.80 -11.29
N TYR A 418 -15.34 15.06 -11.69
CA TYR A 418 -14.83 13.93 -10.93
C TYR A 418 -14.18 14.40 -9.64
N ARG A 419 -14.72 13.93 -8.52
CA ARG A 419 -14.31 14.29 -7.16
C ARG A 419 -14.07 13.01 -6.39
N TRP A 420 -13.08 13.07 -5.51
CA TRP A 420 -12.88 12.06 -4.49
C TRP A 420 -14.15 11.94 -3.62
N GLY A 421 -14.50 10.72 -3.22
CA GLY A 421 -15.63 10.41 -2.37
C GLY A 421 -15.19 10.11 -0.93
N GLY A 422 -15.97 9.31 -0.20
CA GLY A 422 -15.51 8.71 1.05
C GLY A 422 -14.43 7.65 0.79
N GLY A 423 -13.26 7.79 1.41
CA GLY A 423 -12.10 6.90 1.24
C GLY A 423 -11.32 7.09 -0.08
N ASP A 424 -10.45 6.14 -0.42
CA ASP A 424 -9.62 6.13 -1.66
C ASP A 424 -10.41 5.85 -2.96
N ARG A 425 -11.73 6.02 -2.93
CA ARG A 425 -12.59 5.83 -4.09
C ARG A 425 -13.20 7.16 -4.50
N PRO A 426 -13.13 7.52 -5.79
CA PRO A 426 -13.92 8.60 -6.32
C PRO A 426 -15.39 8.40 -5.98
N ARG A 427 -16.10 9.51 -5.77
CA ARG A 427 -17.54 9.46 -5.57
C ARG A 427 -18.14 8.75 -6.79
N LYS A 428 -19.04 7.79 -6.57
CA LYS A 428 -19.83 7.18 -7.65
C LYS A 428 -20.68 8.28 -8.31
N SER A 429 -20.16 8.88 -9.37
CA SER A 429 -20.76 9.87 -10.25
C SER A 429 -20.48 9.45 -11.69
N GLU A 430 -20.99 10.17 -12.69
CA GLU A 430 -20.70 9.91 -14.12
C GLU A 430 -19.19 9.77 -14.36
N ASP A 431 -18.68 8.53 -14.49
CA ASP A 431 -17.26 8.21 -14.63
C ASP A 431 -16.96 7.24 -15.78
N HIS A 432 -17.92 7.08 -16.70
CA HIS A 432 -17.86 6.15 -17.83
C HIS A 432 -16.78 6.52 -18.85
N ALA A 433 -16.63 7.80 -19.16
CA ALA A 433 -15.54 8.28 -20.01
C ALA A 433 -14.19 8.17 -19.29
N LEU A 434 -14.16 8.34 -17.97
CA LEU A 434 -12.93 8.22 -17.20
C LEU A 434 -12.46 6.76 -17.05
N ASP A 435 -13.40 5.82 -16.94
CA ASP A 435 -13.12 4.39 -16.89
C ASP A 435 -12.49 3.92 -18.20
N GLU A 436 -13.08 4.26 -19.35
CA GLU A 436 -12.52 3.86 -20.65
C GLU A 436 -11.17 4.53 -20.94
N LEU A 437 -10.98 5.79 -20.52
CA LEU A 437 -9.70 6.48 -20.60
C LEU A 437 -8.61 5.74 -19.80
N ARG A 438 -8.94 5.31 -18.58
CA ARG A 438 -8.01 4.50 -17.77
C ARG A 438 -7.69 3.18 -18.44
N TYR A 439 -8.67 2.49 -19.03
CA TYR A 439 -8.42 1.23 -19.73
C TYR A 439 -7.40 1.42 -20.87
N PHE A 440 -7.55 2.48 -21.67
CA PHE A 440 -6.59 2.81 -22.72
C PHE A 440 -5.20 3.12 -22.14
N VAL A 441 -5.12 4.05 -21.20
CA VAL A 441 -3.85 4.50 -20.61
C VAL A 441 -3.10 3.35 -19.94
N MET A 442 -3.81 2.44 -19.26
CA MET A 442 -3.22 1.30 -18.56
C MET A 442 -2.83 0.14 -19.48
N SER A 443 -3.47 0.01 -20.65
CA SER A 443 -3.09 -0.98 -21.67
C SER A 443 -1.76 -0.66 -22.37
N ARG A 444 -1.31 0.61 -22.30
CA ARG A 444 -0.03 1.04 -22.87
C ARG A 444 1.11 0.55 -22.00
N GLN A 445 2.17 0.04 -22.63
CA GLN A 445 3.42 -0.20 -21.91
C GLN A 445 3.89 1.14 -21.28
N PRO A 446 4.31 1.16 -20.01
CA PRO A 446 4.96 2.35 -19.45
C PRO A 446 6.17 2.71 -20.34
N PRO A 447 6.55 4.00 -20.44
CA PRO A 447 7.81 4.33 -21.07
C PRO A 447 8.90 3.46 -20.46
N SER A 448 9.80 2.92 -21.30
CA SER A 448 10.91 2.09 -20.83
C SER A 448 11.54 2.79 -19.64
N SER A 449 11.55 2.15 -18.47
CA SER A 449 12.25 2.69 -17.30
C SER A 449 13.63 3.15 -17.77
N PRO A 450 14.11 4.33 -17.36
CA PRO A 450 15.43 4.78 -17.76
C PRO A 450 16.40 3.64 -17.48
N ALA A 451 17.22 3.31 -18.49
CA ALA A 451 18.16 2.22 -18.37
C ALA A 451 18.90 2.38 -17.03
N PRO A 452 18.95 1.34 -16.18
CA PRO A 452 19.59 1.45 -14.89
C PRO A 452 20.98 2.05 -15.09
N PRO A 453 21.40 3.02 -14.25
CA PRO A 453 22.63 3.76 -14.48
C PRO A 453 23.77 2.78 -14.72
N LEU A 454 24.60 3.07 -15.73
CA LEU A 454 25.74 2.24 -16.09
C LEU A 454 26.56 1.97 -14.83
N LYS A 455 26.70 0.68 -14.49
CA LYS A 455 27.40 0.27 -13.27
C LYS A 455 28.79 0.89 -13.26
N THR A 456 29.14 1.52 -12.14
CA THR A 456 30.48 2.09 -11.94
C THR A 456 31.54 0.98 -12.00
N ALA A 457 32.81 1.35 -12.24
CA ALA A 457 33.90 0.37 -12.23
C ALA A 457 33.94 -0.43 -10.91
N VAL A 458 33.63 0.23 -9.80
CA VAL A 458 33.56 -0.36 -8.46
C VAL A 458 32.42 -1.38 -8.33
N GLN A 459 31.23 -1.07 -8.86
CA GLN A 459 30.09 -1.99 -8.83
C GLN A 459 30.33 -3.23 -9.71
N ARG A 460 30.98 -3.04 -10.87
CA ARG A 460 31.38 -4.15 -11.74
C ARG A 460 32.44 -5.05 -11.08
N ASP A 461 33.40 -4.45 -10.39
CA ASP A 461 34.43 -5.21 -9.69
C ASP A 461 33.87 -5.95 -8.47
N ARG A 462 32.96 -5.33 -7.71
CA ARG A 462 32.24 -5.98 -6.59
C ARG A 462 31.49 -7.22 -7.06
N GLU A 463 30.73 -7.12 -8.16
CA GLU A 463 30.03 -8.28 -8.71
C GLU A 463 30.97 -9.35 -9.26
N ARG A 464 32.12 -8.95 -9.83
CA ARG A 464 33.15 -9.89 -10.26
C ARG A 464 33.71 -10.67 -9.07
N LEU A 465 34.00 -9.98 -7.97
CA LEU A 465 34.49 -10.57 -6.72
C LEU A 465 33.42 -11.46 -6.05
N GLU A 466 32.16 -11.04 -6.04
CA GLU A 466 31.04 -11.83 -5.54
C GLU A 466 30.86 -13.13 -6.37
N ARG A 467 30.97 -13.05 -7.70
CA ARG A 467 30.92 -14.24 -8.57
C ARG A 467 32.14 -15.14 -8.42
N ALA A 468 33.33 -14.59 -8.20
CA ALA A 468 34.54 -15.35 -7.92
C ALA A 468 34.42 -16.08 -6.57
N ALA A 469 33.97 -15.40 -5.53
CA ALA A 469 33.72 -15.96 -4.20
C ALA A 469 32.63 -17.05 -4.23
N ALA A 470 31.60 -16.91 -5.08
CA ALA A 470 30.58 -17.92 -5.29
C ALA A 470 31.11 -19.15 -6.04
N ARG A 471 32.10 -19.00 -6.92
CA ARG A 471 32.75 -20.10 -7.65
C ARG A 471 33.79 -20.86 -6.81
N GLU A 472 34.41 -20.21 -5.82
CA GLU A 472 35.40 -20.84 -4.93
C GLU A 472 34.80 -21.66 -3.77
N ARG A 473 33.47 -21.67 -3.60
CA ARG A 473 32.79 -22.48 -2.56
C ARG A 473 31.98 -23.69 -3.07
N PRO A 474 32.53 -24.64 -3.87
CA PRO A 474 31.82 -25.89 -4.15
C PRO A 474 31.70 -26.83 -2.93
N TRP A 475 32.54 -26.68 -1.90
CA TRP A 475 32.71 -27.69 -0.84
C TRP A 475 31.95 -27.42 0.48
N MET A 476 31.20 -26.32 0.61
CA MET A 476 30.43 -26.00 1.83
C MET A 476 28.93 -26.37 1.78
N LYS A 477 28.49 -27.18 0.80
CA LYS A 477 27.07 -27.62 0.68
C LYS A 477 26.78 -29.05 1.12
N LYS A 478 27.75 -29.75 1.72
CA LYS A 478 27.50 -30.99 2.46
C LYS A 478 28.21 -30.88 3.80
N PHE A 479 27.47 -30.51 4.84
CA PHE A 479 27.40 -31.13 6.17
C PHE A 479 26.31 -30.41 6.95
#